data_AF-A0A6G0QH26-F1
#
_entry.id   AF-A0A6G0QH26-F1
#
_cell.length_a   1.000
_cell.length_b   1.000
_cell.length_c   1.000
_cell.angle_alpha   90.00
_cell.angle_beta   90.00
_cell.angle_gamma   90.00
#
_symmetry.space_group_name_H-M   'P 1'
#
loop_
_entity.id
_entity.type
_entity.pdbx_description
1 polymer ?
#
loop_
_entity_poly.entity_id
_entity_poly.type
_entity_poly.pdbx_seq_one_letter_code
_entity_poly.pdbx_strand_id
1 'polypeptide(L)'
;MFLSPAQMLSLKGNQIETIPSLAMLPAGVIIQMLELTNNPIKELPATLKEPTALIISMSVQHTSLTNMPEWVKTNTKVVWAYGTPFCATPMADPTFAERVMCFERPAGQDITFPMFLFDAPYAYEG
;
A
#
# COMPACT_ATOMS: atom_id res chain seq x y z
N MET A 1 17.08 -1.12 -23.56
CA MET A 1 16.15 -1.77 -22.61
C MET A 1 14.92 -0.88 -22.52
N PHE A 2 13.83 -1.24 -23.19
CA PHE A 2 12.60 -0.46 -23.20
C PHE A 2 11.89 -0.67 -21.85
N LEU A 3 11.93 0.33 -20.98
CA LEU A 3 11.04 0.40 -19.82
C LEU A 3 9.66 0.78 -20.38
N SER A 4 8.72 -0.16 -20.42
CA SER A 4 7.33 0.16 -20.75
C SER A 4 6.79 1.18 -19.71
N PRO A 5 6.30 2.36 -20.13
CA PRO A 5 6.04 3.51 -19.25
C PRO A 5 4.73 3.45 -18.44
N ALA A 6 4.15 2.27 -18.22
CA ALA A 6 3.03 2.07 -17.31
C ALA A 6 3.39 0.88 -16.41
N GLN A 7 3.03 0.88 -15.13
CA GLN A 7 1.72 0.35 -14.79
C GLN A 7 1.20 0.99 -13.50
N MET A 8 0.34 1.98 -13.66
CA MET A 8 -0.76 2.14 -12.73
C MET A 8 -1.69 0.94 -12.95
N LEU A 9 -1.82 0.06 -11.97
CA LEU A 9 -2.80 -1.02 -11.95
C LEU A 9 -3.94 -0.60 -11.04
N SER A 10 -5.15 -0.46 -11.59
CA SER A 10 -6.33 -0.13 -10.81
C SER A 10 -7.35 -1.23 -10.86
N LEU A 11 -7.75 -1.68 -9.68
CA LEU A 11 -8.85 -2.59 -9.41
C LEU A 11 -9.84 -1.94 -8.44
N LYS A 12 -9.86 -0.61 -8.37
CA LYS A 12 -10.70 0.17 -7.46
C LYS A 12 -12.19 -0.15 -7.65
N GLY A 13 -12.93 -0.26 -6.55
CA GLY A 13 -14.39 -0.33 -6.56
C GLY A 13 -14.97 -1.65 -7.08
N ASN A 14 -14.22 -2.75 -6.94
CA ASN A 14 -14.69 -4.09 -7.27
C ASN A 14 -15.13 -4.84 -5.99
N GLN A 15 -15.42 -6.13 -6.13
CA GLN A 15 -15.79 -7.03 -5.01
C GLN A 15 -14.67 -8.04 -4.72
N ILE A 16 -13.42 -7.61 -4.85
CA ILE A 16 -12.26 -8.49 -4.66
C ILE A 16 -12.05 -8.72 -3.16
N GLU A 17 -12.14 -9.97 -2.71
CA GLU A 17 -11.86 -10.33 -1.31
C GLU A 17 -10.40 -10.76 -1.07
N THR A 18 -9.73 -11.27 -2.11
CA THR A 18 -8.35 -11.78 -2.04
C THR A 18 -7.58 -11.44 -3.32
N ILE A 19 -6.26 -11.26 -3.22
CA ILE A 19 -5.38 -10.95 -4.37
C ILE A 19 -4.12 -11.83 -4.41
N PRO A 20 -4.27 -13.15 -4.60
CA PRO A 20 -3.15 -14.08 -4.55
C PRO A 20 -2.09 -13.84 -5.64
N SER A 21 -2.45 -13.16 -6.73
CA SER A 21 -1.54 -12.83 -7.83
C SER A 21 -0.39 -11.89 -7.42
N LEU A 22 -0.56 -11.07 -6.37
CA LEU A 22 0.55 -10.26 -5.84
C LEU A 22 1.68 -11.16 -5.31
N ALA A 23 1.34 -12.33 -4.77
CA ALA A 23 2.33 -13.31 -4.37
C ALA A 23 3.10 -13.87 -5.57
N MET A 24 2.66 -13.69 -6.81
CA MET A 24 3.28 -14.28 -8.01
C MET A 24 3.96 -13.25 -8.92
N LEU A 25 4.16 -12.01 -8.45
CA LEU A 25 4.82 -10.97 -9.22
C LEU A 25 6.20 -11.42 -9.72
N PRO A 26 6.57 -11.15 -10.99
CA PRO A 26 7.89 -11.47 -11.52
C PRO A 26 9.02 -10.75 -10.77
N ALA A 27 10.19 -11.37 -10.73
CA ALA A 27 11.39 -10.75 -10.18
C ALA A 27 11.71 -9.42 -10.87
N GLY A 28 12.07 -8.40 -10.07
CA GLY A 28 12.44 -7.07 -10.56
C GLY A 28 11.30 -6.24 -11.16
N VAL A 29 10.04 -6.69 -11.06
CA VAL A 29 8.91 -5.88 -11.51
C VAL A 29 8.77 -4.63 -10.63
N ILE A 30 8.50 -3.49 -11.26
CA ILE A 30 8.24 -2.23 -10.57
C ILE A 30 6.83 -1.77 -10.92
N ILE A 31 5.93 -1.76 -9.95
CA ILE A 31 4.58 -1.20 -10.06
C ILE A 31 4.64 0.20 -9.46
N GLN A 32 4.32 1.21 -10.27
CA GLN A 32 4.34 2.59 -9.80
C GLN A 32 3.16 2.89 -8.88
N MET A 33 1.98 2.38 -9.23
CA MET A 33 0.76 2.57 -8.48
C MET A 33 -0.11 1.33 -8.54
N LEU A 34 -0.56 0.88 -7.37
CA LEU A 34 -1.56 -0.18 -7.22
C LEU A 34 -2.78 0.35 -6.47
N GLU A 35 -3.91 0.50 -7.16
CA GLU A 35 -5.17 0.97 -6.59
C GLU A 35 -6.10 -0.21 -6.30
N LEU A 36 -6.30 -0.52 -5.02
CA LEU A 36 -7.20 -1.56 -4.51
C LEU A 36 -8.36 -0.96 -3.69
N THR A 37 -8.49 0.36 -3.68
CA THR A 37 -9.49 1.11 -2.90
C THR A 37 -10.91 0.57 -3.11
N ASN A 38 -11.73 0.58 -2.06
CA ASN A 38 -13.13 0.17 -2.11
C ASN A 38 -13.32 -1.27 -2.62
N ASN A 39 -12.53 -2.20 -2.09
CA ASN A 39 -12.75 -3.64 -2.25
C ASN A 39 -12.86 -4.30 -0.87
N PRO A 40 -13.62 -5.38 -0.68
CA PRO A 40 -13.73 -6.09 0.59
C PRO A 40 -12.50 -6.98 0.91
N ILE A 41 -11.28 -6.53 0.58
CA ILE A 41 -10.05 -7.30 0.78
C ILE A 41 -9.81 -7.51 2.27
N LYS A 42 -9.69 -8.78 2.68
CA LYS A 42 -9.47 -9.16 4.09
C LYS A 42 -8.01 -9.32 4.43
N GLU A 43 -7.21 -9.73 3.44
CA GLU A 43 -5.78 -9.97 3.59
C GLU A 43 -5.01 -9.66 2.30
N LEU A 44 -3.79 -9.15 2.48
CA LEU A 44 -2.76 -9.17 1.45
C LEU A 44 -1.98 -10.48 1.59
N PRO A 45 -1.38 -11.01 0.49
CA PRO A 45 -0.58 -12.21 0.62
C PRO A 45 0.60 -11.98 1.57
N ALA A 46 0.89 -13.00 2.38
CA ALA A 46 1.96 -12.96 3.38
C ALA A 46 3.35 -12.75 2.75
N THR A 47 3.52 -13.17 1.49
CA THR A 47 4.78 -13.05 0.75
C THR A 47 4.55 -12.44 -0.64
N LEU A 48 5.60 -11.79 -1.14
CA LEU A 48 5.80 -11.61 -2.58
C LEU A 48 6.82 -12.69 -2.98
N LYS A 49 6.52 -13.51 -4.01
CA LYS A 49 7.38 -14.65 -4.43
C LYS A 49 8.82 -14.25 -4.68
N GLU A 50 9.05 -13.00 -5.02
CA GLU A 50 10.38 -12.44 -5.22
C GLU A 50 10.55 -11.16 -4.39
N PRO A 51 11.56 -11.09 -3.48
CA PRO A 51 11.79 -9.92 -2.64
C PRO A 51 12.29 -8.70 -3.44
N THR A 52 12.47 -8.85 -4.76
CA THR A 52 12.90 -7.78 -5.67
C THR A 52 11.75 -7.06 -6.35
N ALA A 53 10.50 -7.54 -6.22
CA ALA A 53 9.33 -6.81 -6.69
C ALA A 53 9.13 -5.55 -5.84
N LEU A 54 8.86 -4.41 -6.49
CA LEU A 54 8.68 -3.12 -5.81
C LEU A 54 7.34 -2.50 -6.22
N ILE A 55 6.50 -2.18 -5.24
CA ILE A 55 5.27 -1.41 -5.43
C ILE A 55 5.49 -0.02 -4.84
N ILE A 56 5.69 1.02 -5.66
CA ILE A 56 6.06 2.34 -5.15
C ILE A 56 4.94 2.91 -4.27
N SER A 57 3.72 2.97 -4.80
CA SER A 57 2.55 3.49 -4.08
C SER A 57 1.39 2.49 -4.18
N MET A 58 0.80 2.14 -3.05
CA MET A 58 -0.35 1.25 -2.99
C MET A 58 -1.49 1.92 -2.22
N SER A 59 -2.71 1.86 -2.73
CA SER A 59 -3.91 2.23 -1.98
C SER A 59 -4.75 1.00 -1.69
N VAL A 60 -4.99 0.76 -0.40
CA VAL A 60 -5.92 -0.25 0.13
C VAL A 60 -7.00 0.42 0.97
N GLN A 61 -7.27 1.70 0.70
CA GLN A 61 -8.27 2.47 1.43
C GLN A 61 -9.65 1.80 1.34
N HIS A 62 -10.42 1.87 2.44
CA HIS A 62 -11.75 1.29 2.54
C HIS A 62 -11.80 -0.19 2.15
N THR A 63 -10.78 -0.95 2.58
CA THR A 63 -10.77 -2.41 2.55
C THR A 63 -11.02 -2.97 3.96
N SER A 64 -11.10 -4.29 4.10
CA SER A 64 -11.34 -4.97 5.37
C SER A 64 -10.05 -5.49 6.02
N LEU A 65 -8.90 -4.95 5.64
CA LEU A 65 -7.59 -5.35 6.17
C LEU A 65 -7.46 -5.04 7.66
N THR A 66 -7.07 -6.05 8.43
CA THR A 66 -6.77 -5.90 9.87
C THR A 66 -5.27 -5.85 10.16
N ASN A 67 -4.43 -6.29 9.22
CA ASN A 67 -2.97 -6.42 9.39
C ASN A 67 -2.24 -6.10 8.08
N MET A 68 -0.95 -5.78 8.19
CA MET A 68 -0.04 -5.62 7.05
C MET A 68 1.00 -6.75 7.02
N PRO A 69 1.33 -7.31 5.85
CA PRO A 69 2.38 -8.32 5.72
C PRO A 69 3.78 -7.70 5.82
N GLU A 70 4.77 -8.50 6.25
CA GLU A 70 6.16 -8.05 6.49
C GLU A 70 6.80 -7.36 5.29
N TRP A 71 6.49 -7.79 4.06
CA TRP A 71 7.05 -7.17 2.85
C TRP A 71 6.67 -5.69 2.71
N VAL A 72 5.61 -5.21 3.36
CA VAL A 72 5.26 -3.78 3.35
C VAL A 72 6.40 -2.93 3.93
N LYS A 73 7.21 -3.49 4.84
CA LYS A 73 8.36 -2.80 5.45
C LYS A 73 9.52 -2.55 4.49
N THR A 74 9.54 -3.22 3.33
CA THR A 74 10.70 -3.21 2.41
C THR A 74 10.33 -3.01 0.94
N ASN A 75 9.21 -3.56 0.49
CA ASN A 75 8.82 -3.69 -0.92
C ASN A 75 7.79 -2.64 -1.37
N THR A 76 7.55 -1.63 -0.55
CA THR A 76 6.74 -0.45 -0.93
C THR A 76 7.28 0.84 -0.35
N LYS A 77 7.03 1.99 -1.00
CA LYS A 77 7.36 3.30 -0.41
C LYS A 77 6.21 3.83 0.45
N VAL A 78 4.96 3.64 0.01
CA VAL A 78 3.78 4.08 0.74
C VAL A 78 2.59 3.15 0.53
N VAL A 79 1.81 2.97 1.59
CA VAL A 79 0.52 2.28 1.61
C VAL A 79 -0.53 3.21 2.22
N TRP A 80 -1.53 3.58 1.43
CA TRP A 80 -2.69 4.33 1.91
C TRP A 80 -3.73 3.36 2.43
N ALA A 81 -4.00 3.38 3.74
CA ALA A 81 -4.82 2.40 4.43
C ALA A 81 -6.00 3.03 5.20
N TYR A 82 -6.31 4.30 4.95
CA TYR A 82 -7.47 4.97 5.53
C TYR A 82 -8.76 4.17 5.36
N GLY A 83 -9.57 4.10 6.42
CA GLY A 83 -10.84 3.38 6.42
C GLY A 83 -10.71 1.85 6.46
N THR A 84 -9.52 1.31 6.78
CA THR A 84 -9.34 -0.12 7.09
C THR A 84 -9.41 -0.37 8.60
N PRO A 85 -9.82 -1.57 9.04
CA PRO A 85 -9.72 -1.97 10.45
C PRO A 85 -8.31 -1.85 11.04
N PHE A 86 -7.25 -2.05 10.24
CA PHE A 86 -5.86 -1.83 10.66
C PHE A 86 -5.63 -0.42 11.20
N CYS A 87 -6.23 0.59 10.56
CA CYS A 87 -6.12 1.99 10.97
C CYS A 87 -7.13 2.39 12.06
N ALA A 88 -8.01 1.49 12.52
CA ALA A 88 -8.99 1.78 13.57
C ALA A 88 -8.40 1.69 14.99
N THR A 89 -7.20 1.13 15.13
CA THR A 89 -6.49 0.98 16.41
C THR A 89 -5.07 1.54 16.28
N PRO A 90 -4.43 1.95 17.40
CA PRO A 90 -3.03 2.34 17.39
C PRO A 90 -2.14 1.27 16.75
N MET A 91 -1.20 1.70 15.91
CA MET A 91 -0.31 0.80 15.18
C MET A 91 0.63 0.08 16.16
N ALA A 92 0.53 -1.24 16.24
CA ALA A 92 1.32 -2.05 17.18
C ALA A 92 2.80 -2.17 16.78
N ASP A 93 3.10 -2.20 15.49
CA ASP A 93 4.46 -2.27 14.95
C ASP A 93 4.85 -0.94 14.31
N PRO A 94 5.75 -0.16 14.94
CA PRO A 94 6.12 1.17 14.47
C PRO A 94 6.88 1.15 13.15
N THR A 95 7.43 0.00 12.72
CA THR A 95 8.13 -0.09 11.43
C THR A 95 7.19 0.07 10.23
N PHE A 96 5.88 -0.11 10.44
CA PHE A 96 4.88 0.23 9.43
C PHE A 96 4.60 1.73 9.37
N ALA A 97 4.86 2.51 10.41
CA ALA A 97 4.48 3.93 10.48
C ALA A 97 5.17 4.76 9.39
N GLU A 98 6.40 4.41 9.03
CA GLU A 98 7.15 5.08 7.95
C GLU A 98 6.53 4.88 6.56
N ARG A 99 5.63 3.91 6.40
CA ARG A 99 5.11 3.48 5.09
C ARG A 99 3.60 3.44 5.01
N VAL A 100 2.89 3.24 6.11
CA VAL A 100 1.44 3.06 6.13
C VAL A 100 0.76 4.32 6.65
N MET A 101 -0.11 4.88 5.82
CA MET A 101 -0.80 6.14 6.06
C MET A 101 -2.25 5.86 6.40
N CYS A 102 -2.65 6.25 7.60
CA CYS A 102 -4.00 6.05 8.11
C CYS A 102 -4.92 7.27 7.94
N PHE A 103 -4.54 8.23 7.08
CA PHE A 103 -5.37 9.35 6.65
C PHE A 103 -5.68 9.25 5.16
N GLU A 104 -6.76 9.91 4.73
CA GLU A 104 -7.20 9.87 3.34
C GLU A 104 -6.11 10.42 2.42
N ARG A 105 -5.82 9.67 1.33
CA ARG A 105 -4.83 10.10 0.36
C ARG A 105 -5.22 11.46 -0.26
N PRO A 106 -4.35 12.49 -0.16
CA PRO A 106 -4.58 13.78 -0.81
C PRO A 106 -4.74 13.66 -2.32
N ALA A 107 -5.72 14.38 -2.87
CA ALA A 107 -5.95 14.46 -4.31
C ALA A 107 -4.76 15.10 -5.03
N GLY A 108 -4.36 14.53 -6.18
CA GLY A 108 -3.28 15.09 -7.01
C GLY A 108 -1.87 14.91 -6.44
N GLN A 109 -1.70 14.15 -5.35
CA GLN A 109 -0.39 13.89 -4.79
C GLN A 109 0.47 13.02 -5.71
N ASP A 110 1.71 13.47 -5.94
CA ASP A 110 2.75 12.73 -6.65
C ASP A 110 3.05 11.39 -5.95
N ILE A 111 3.17 10.32 -6.73
CA ILE A 111 3.36 8.96 -6.23
C ILE A 111 4.72 8.74 -5.56
N THR A 112 5.67 9.62 -5.86
CA THR A 112 7.03 9.66 -5.30
C THR A 112 7.17 10.70 -4.19
N PHE A 113 6.06 11.35 -3.80
CA PHE A 113 6.09 12.37 -2.76
C PHE A 113 6.70 11.80 -1.47
N PRO A 114 7.69 12.49 -0.86
CA PRO A 114 8.34 12.04 0.36
C PRO A 114 7.37 12.06 1.55
N MET A 115 6.89 10.87 1.94
CA MET A 115 5.84 10.76 2.96
C MET A 115 6.25 11.22 4.35
N PHE A 116 7.55 11.17 4.69
CA PHE A 116 8.07 11.70 5.94
C PHE A 116 7.80 13.21 6.12
N LEU A 117 7.49 13.94 5.03
CA LEU A 117 7.09 15.34 5.13
C LEU A 117 5.67 15.52 5.70
N PHE A 118 4.84 14.46 5.75
CA PHE A 118 3.54 14.51 6.44
C PHE A 118 3.68 14.43 7.97
N ASP A 119 4.78 13.90 8.49
CA ASP A 119 5.04 13.83 9.94
C ASP A 119 5.38 15.21 10.52
N ALA A 120 5.88 16.15 9.71
CA ALA A 120 6.27 17.48 10.15
C ALA A 120 5.08 18.44 10.46
N PRO A 121 3.95 18.40 9.72
CA PRO A 121 2.75 19.19 10.05
C PRO A 121 1.64 18.40 10.78
N TYR A 122 1.63 17.07 10.77
CA TYR A 122 0.57 16.24 11.38
C TYR A 122 1.15 15.26 12.40
N ALA A 123 1.91 15.76 13.38
CA ALA A 123 2.32 14.94 14.52
C ALA A 123 1.07 14.24 15.09
N TYR A 124 1.09 12.91 15.11
CA TYR A 124 0.09 12.10 15.77
C TYR A 124 0.02 12.54 17.24
N GLU A 125 -0.96 13.36 17.58
CA GLU A 125 -1.39 13.52 18.97
C GLU A 125 -2.15 12.23 19.31
N GLY A 126 -1.41 11.28 19.89
CA GLY A 126 -1.98 10.11 20.54
C GLY A 126 -2.74 10.46 21.82
#